data_AF-A0A8X7V679-F1
#
_entry.id   AF-A0A8X7V679-F1
#
_cell.length_a   1.000
_cell.length_b   1.000
_cell.length_c   1.000
_cell.angle_alpha   90.00
_cell.angle_beta   90.00
_cell.angle_gamma   90.00
#
_symmetry.space_group_name_H-M   'P 1'
#
loop_
_entity.id
_entity.type
_entity.pdbx_description
1 polymer ?
#
loop_
_entity_poly.entity_id
_entity_poly.type
_entity_poly.pdbx_seq_one_letter_code
_entity_poly.pdbx_strand_id
1 'polypeptide(L)'
;MKIQENLEFIDVLKRATKLLCGNTNLVLFLFLCTLPLFCFLIFFELSLQTTILVASEYFSREVKFWGYYHTAPQDHAFLKNLISLLFQTFLFYLFPYSLLDLFTTTTIVSASSLVYTREEEPLGFGQLVRRTVEICRNRVGGCLITSLYILLLSTSVFFGFFFAATNYLYIVSLIGLGDYSFYYYYISIEEDGVSYTTPSSFFENLNPSRIFDLVMAMFHGAIFIVLLAKFSKWSAGWNMGLVVSVLEEEEEDGQGIYGTDALALSSYYGRGHEKSGLWVMLVFLW
;
A
#
# COMPACT_ATOMS: atom_id res chain seq x y z
N MET A 1 -2.37 -21.96 21.90
CA MET A 1 -3.13 -21.30 20.81
C MET A 1 -2.20 -20.57 19.83
N LYS A 2 -1.37 -19.59 20.26
CA LYS A 2 -0.45 -18.84 19.37
C LYS A 2 0.57 -19.71 18.58
N ILE A 3 1.07 -20.79 19.19
CA ILE A 3 2.03 -21.71 18.53
C ILE A 3 1.36 -22.54 17.42
N GLN A 4 0.10 -22.94 17.62
CA GLN A 4 -0.62 -23.79 16.66
C GLN A 4 -1.01 -23.01 15.40
N GLU A 5 -1.45 -21.76 15.57
CA GLU A 5 -1.73 -20.84 14.46
C GLU A 5 -0.44 -20.51 13.65
N ASN A 6 0.71 -20.35 14.32
CA ASN A 6 2.00 -20.15 13.65
C ASN A 6 2.44 -21.37 12.83
N LEU A 7 2.17 -22.58 13.33
CA LEU A 7 2.44 -23.82 12.60
C LEU A 7 1.61 -23.92 11.32
N GLU A 8 0.32 -23.54 11.35
CA GLU A 8 -0.56 -23.58 10.18
C GLU A 8 -0.04 -22.69 9.03
N PHE A 9 0.39 -21.46 9.32
CA PHE A 9 0.97 -20.58 8.30
C PHE A 9 2.27 -21.16 7.71
N ILE A 10 3.16 -21.66 8.56
CA ILE A 10 4.44 -22.25 8.13
C ILE A 10 4.18 -23.49 7.25
N ASP A 11 3.18 -24.30 7.56
CA ASP A 11 2.81 -25.46 6.77
C ASP A 11 2.23 -25.10 5.40
N VAL A 12 1.48 -24.00 5.30
CA VAL A 12 1.03 -23.46 4.01
C VAL A 12 2.21 -22.97 3.19
N LEU A 13 3.12 -22.19 3.78
CA LEU A 13 4.31 -21.69 3.10
C LEU A 13 5.19 -22.85 2.61
N LYS A 14 5.40 -23.87 3.46
CA LYS A 14 6.15 -25.09 3.12
C LYS A 14 5.53 -25.84 1.94
N ARG A 15 4.20 -25.95 1.88
CA ARG A 15 3.49 -26.55 0.73
C ARG A 15 3.68 -25.72 -0.53
N ALA A 16 3.54 -24.40 -0.44
CA ALA A 16 3.76 -23.50 -1.56
C ALA A 16 5.21 -23.59 -2.09
N THR A 17 6.20 -23.61 -1.20
CA THR A 17 7.62 -23.80 -1.58
C THR A 17 7.86 -25.16 -2.23
N LYS A 18 7.25 -26.24 -1.72
CA LYS A 18 7.37 -27.57 -2.32
C LYS A 18 6.77 -27.61 -3.73
N LEU A 19 5.63 -26.96 -3.96
CA LEU A 19 5.01 -26.83 -5.28
C LEU A 19 5.94 -26.06 -6.24
N LEU A 20 6.47 -24.92 -5.79
CA LEU A 20 7.34 -24.07 -6.58
C LEU A 20 8.64 -24.80 -6.95
N CYS A 21 9.35 -25.36 -5.96
CA CYS A 21 10.60 -26.08 -6.18
C CYS A 21 10.42 -27.45 -6.86
N GLY A 22 9.19 -27.98 -6.89
CA GLY A 22 8.88 -29.27 -7.50
C GLY A 22 8.85 -29.25 -9.02
N ASN A 23 8.72 -28.08 -9.66
CA ASN A 23 8.62 -27.97 -11.12
C ASN A 23 9.40 -26.77 -11.67
N THR A 24 10.57 -27.03 -12.26
CA THR A 24 11.43 -26.00 -12.86
C THR A 24 10.74 -25.22 -13.98
N ASN A 25 9.86 -25.86 -14.76
CA ASN A 25 9.09 -25.17 -15.80
C ASN A 25 8.12 -24.16 -15.20
N LEU A 26 7.52 -24.48 -14.04
CA LEU A 26 6.66 -23.55 -13.31
C LEU A 26 7.49 -22.36 -12.80
N VAL A 27 8.65 -22.60 -12.17
CA VAL A 27 9.52 -21.52 -11.69
C VAL A 27 9.91 -20.58 -12.83
N LEU A 28 10.36 -21.13 -13.95
CA LEU A 28 10.77 -20.34 -15.11
C LEU A 28 9.58 -19.56 -15.69
N PHE A 29 8.40 -20.18 -15.76
CA PHE A 29 7.18 -19.51 -16.22
C PHE A 29 6.79 -18.34 -15.30
N LEU A 30 6.74 -18.57 -13.98
CA LEU A 30 6.42 -17.53 -13.01
C LEU A 30 7.43 -16.39 -13.03
N PHE A 31 8.72 -16.69 -13.19
CA PHE A 31 9.76 -15.69 -13.35
C PHE A 31 9.54 -14.82 -14.59
N LEU A 32 9.23 -15.43 -15.74
CA LEU A 32 8.95 -14.68 -16.97
C LEU A 32 7.67 -13.85 -16.86
N CYS A 33 6.63 -14.36 -16.19
CA CYS A 33 5.37 -13.64 -16.01
C CYS A 33 5.47 -12.45 -15.06
N THR A 34 6.35 -12.52 -14.05
CA THR A 34 6.55 -11.43 -13.07
C THR A 34 7.49 -10.34 -13.59
N LEU A 35 8.34 -10.64 -14.58
CA LEU A 35 9.31 -9.69 -15.12
C LEU A 35 8.70 -8.36 -15.63
N PRO A 36 7.60 -8.34 -16.40
CA PRO A 36 6.98 -7.09 -16.84
C PRO A 36 6.48 -6.23 -15.68
N LEU A 37 5.83 -6.86 -14.69
CA LEU A 37 5.35 -6.17 -13.49
C LEU A 37 6.53 -5.61 -12.68
N PHE A 38 7.59 -6.39 -12.50
CA PHE A 38 8.79 -5.96 -11.78
C PHE A 38 9.47 -4.76 -12.46
N CYS A 39 9.68 -4.82 -13.78
CA CYS A 39 10.24 -3.70 -14.53
C CYS A 39 9.37 -2.44 -14.43
N PHE A 40 8.04 -2.61 -14.48
CA PHE A 40 7.11 -1.50 -14.33
C PHE A 40 7.15 -0.92 -12.91
N LEU A 41 7.23 -1.76 -11.87
CA LEU A 41 7.35 -1.33 -10.48
C LEU A 41 8.58 -0.46 -10.25
N ILE A 42 9.75 -0.81 -10.83
CA ILE A 42 10.95 0.02 -10.75
C ILE A 42 10.70 1.39 -11.39
N PHE A 43 10.11 1.41 -12.59
CA PHE A 43 9.78 2.66 -13.28
C PHE A 43 8.78 3.50 -12.48
N PHE A 44 7.74 2.88 -11.93
CA PHE A 44 6.71 3.53 -11.13
C PHE A 44 7.30 4.12 -9.85
N GLU A 45 8.16 3.39 -9.15
CA GLU A 45 8.85 3.86 -7.94
C GLU A 45 9.70 5.10 -8.23
N LEU A 46 10.47 5.11 -9.32
CA LEU A 46 11.25 6.29 -9.72
C LEU A 46 10.36 7.50 -10.02
N SER A 47 9.20 7.28 -10.66
CA SER A 47 8.20 8.33 -10.91
C SER A 47 7.58 8.85 -9.63
N LEU A 48 7.27 7.95 -8.69
CA LEU A 48 6.69 8.28 -7.39
C LEU A 48 7.68 9.10 -6.54
N GLN A 49 8.94 8.66 -6.44
CA GLN A 49 10.00 9.38 -5.74
C GLN A 49 10.20 10.78 -6.31
N THR A 50 10.19 10.91 -7.65
CA THR A 50 10.29 12.23 -8.31
C THR A 50 9.10 13.12 -7.95
N THR A 51 7.89 12.56 -7.94
CA THR A 51 6.67 13.30 -7.57
C THR A 51 6.73 13.75 -6.11
N ILE A 52 7.15 12.87 -5.19
CA ILE A 52 7.30 13.17 -3.76
C ILE A 52 8.36 14.25 -3.55
N LEU A 53 9.50 14.18 -4.25
CA LEU A 53 10.55 15.19 -4.16
C LEU A 53 10.01 16.57 -4.54
N VAL A 54 9.39 16.70 -5.71
CA VAL A 54 8.81 17.98 -6.18
C VAL A 54 7.71 18.46 -5.25
N ALA A 55 6.85 17.56 -4.76
CA ALA A 55 5.83 17.90 -3.76
C ALA A 55 6.46 18.43 -2.46
N SER A 56 7.51 17.78 -1.97
CA SER A 56 8.19 18.18 -0.74
C SER A 56 8.86 19.55 -0.87
N GLU A 57 9.46 19.85 -2.03
CA GLU A 57 10.02 21.17 -2.32
C GLU A 57 8.94 22.24 -2.38
N TYR A 58 7.78 21.92 -2.99
CA TYR A 58 6.61 22.79 -3.01
C TYR A 58 6.13 23.11 -1.59
N PHE A 59 5.89 22.08 -0.78
CA PHE A 59 5.45 22.28 0.61
C PHE A 59 6.50 23.02 1.45
N SER A 60 7.79 22.71 1.30
CA SER A 60 8.87 23.40 2.02
C SER A 60 8.92 24.89 1.69
N ARG A 61 8.67 25.27 0.43
CA ARG A 61 8.57 26.68 0.03
C ARG A 61 7.33 27.32 0.64
N GLU A 62 6.15 26.73 0.48
CA GLU A 62 4.89 27.27 1.03
C GLU A 62 4.96 27.48 2.55
N VAL A 63 5.53 26.53 3.29
CA VAL A 63 5.70 26.63 4.76
C VAL A 63 6.67 27.75 5.14
N LYS A 64 7.78 27.94 4.40
CA LYS A 64 8.73 29.04 4.64
C LYS A 64 8.12 30.42 4.36
N PHE A 65 7.24 30.52 3.35
CA PHE A 65 6.61 31.78 2.96
C PHE A 65 5.43 32.18 3.85
N TRP A 66 4.81 31.25 4.58
CA TRP A 66 3.79 31.55 5.57
C TRP A 66 4.26 32.51 6.70
N GLY A 67 5.58 32.65 6.91
CA GLY A 67 6.16 33.51 7.95
C GLY A 67 6.61 34.91 7.52
N TYR A 68 6.71 35.22 6.21
CA TYR A 68 7.26 36.50 5.72
C TYR A 68 6.48 37.01 4.50
N TYR A 69 5.58 37.97 4.75
CA TYR A 69 4.78 38.76 3.79
C TYR A 69 3.73 38.01 2.94
N HIS A 70 2.52 38.58 2.91
CA HIS A 70 1.34 38.15 2.14
C HIS A 70 1.43 38.26 0.60
N THR A 71 2.61 38.40 0.02
CA THR A 71 2.78 38.56 -1.44
C THR A 71 4.02 37.84 -1.94
N ALA A 72 4.06 36.52 -1.78
CA ALA A 72 4.91 35.69 -2.62
C ALA A 72 4.20 35.50 -3.97
N PRO A 73 4.86 35.71 -5.13
CA PRO A 73 4.28 35.32 -6.40
C PRO A 73 4.07 33.81 -6.38
N GLN A 74 2.81 33.36 -6.36
CA GLN A 74 2.47 31.96 -6.54
C GLN A 74 3.14 31.50 -7.83
N ASP A 75 4.09 30.58 -7.70
CA ASP A 75 4.87 30.07 -8.82
C ASP A 75 3.98 29.09 -9.59
N HIS A 76 3.00 29.64 -10.32
CA HIS A 76 1.94 28.90 -11.01
C HIS A 76 2.50 27.84 -11.96
N ALA A 77 3.70 28.09 -12.52
CA ALA A 77 4.43 27.13 -13.34
C ALA A 77 4.85 25.89 -12.54
N PHE A 78 5.30 26.08 -11.31
CA PHE A 78 5.74 25.01 -10.41
C PHE A 78 4.56 24.18 -9.89
N LEU A 79 3.45 24.84 -9.50
CA LEU A 79 2.21 24.15 -9.12
C LEU A 79 1.64 23.34 -10.30
N LYS A 80 1.63 23.92 -11.51
CA LYS A 80 1.19 23.21 -12.71
C LYS A 80 2.05 21.97 -12.99
N ASN A 81 3.37 22.08 -12.81
CA ASN A 81 4.29 20.95 -12.94
C ASN A 81 3.95 19.86 -11.91
N LEU A 82 3.79 20.23 -10.63
CA LEU A 82 3.42 19.29 -9.57
C LEU A 82 2.10 18.56 -9.85
N ILE A 83 1.06 19.29 -10.26
CA ILE A 83 -0.25 18.71 -10.62
C ILE A 83 -0.08 17.74 -11.80
N SER A 84 0.73 18.09 -12.79
CA SER A 84 1.01 17.22 -13.93
C SER A 84 1.68 15.91 -13.50
N LEU A 85 2.69 15.97 -12.62
CA LEU A 85 3.37 14.78 -12.10
C LEU A 85 2.43 13.91 -11.24
N LEU A 86 1.63 14.53 -10.37
CA LEU A 86 0.64 13.83 -9.55
C LEU A 86 -0.39 13.11 -10.42
N PHE A 87 -0.92 13.80 -11.43
CA PHE A 87 -1.89 13.22 -12.36
C PHE A 87 -1.27 12.07 -13.17
N GLN A 88 -0.05 12.25 -13.65
CA GLN A 88 0.68 11.21 -14.37
C GLN A 88 0.92 9.97 -13.49
N THR A 89 1.40 10.14 -12.27
CA THR A 89 1.64 9.03 -11.33
C THR A 89 0.34 8.33 -10.94
N PHE A 90 -0.75 9.10 -10.74
CA PHE A 90 -2.07 8.54 -10.50
C PHE A 90 -2.57 7.69 -11.68
N LEU A 91 -2.42 8.17 -12.92
CA LEU A 91 -2.79 7.41 -14.10
C LEU A 91 -1.96 6.14 -14.27
N PHE A 92 -0.66 6.19 -13.95
CA PHE A 92 0.20 5.01 -13.95
C PHE A 92 -0.22 3.96 -12.92
N TYR A 93 -0.67 4.39 -11.75
CA TYR A 93 -1.21 3.48 -10.74
C TYR A 93 -2.55 2.87 -11.18
N LEU A 94 -3.45 3.69 -11.72
CA LEU A 94 -4.81 3.24 -12.06
C LEU A 94 -4.83 2.28 -13.25
N PHE A 95 -4.02 2.53 -14.28
CA PHE A 95 -4.11 1.78 -15.53
C PHE A 95 -2.99 0.74 -15.70
N PRO A 96 -1.74 1.09 -16.02
CA PRO A 96 -0.72 0.10 -16.32
C PRO A 96 -0.35 -0.76 -15.11
N TYR A 97 -0.23 -0.20 -13.91
CA TYR A 97 0.04 -0.99 -12.70
C TYR A 97 -1.08 -2.01 -12.45
N SER A 98 -2.32 -1.53 -12.33
CA SER A 98 -3.47 -2.37 -12.00
C SER A 98 -3.72 -3.47 -13.04
N LEU A 99 -3.53 -3.18 -14.32
CA LEU A 99 -3.65 -4.19 -15.37
C LEU A 99 -2.50 -5.21 -15.34
N LEU A 100 -1.26 -4.76 -15.15
CA LEU A 100 -0.11 -5.67 -15.05
C LEU A 100 -0.21 -6.57 -13.83
N ASP A 101 -0.65 -6.04 -12.69
CA ASP A 101 -0.89 -6.80 -11.48
C ASP A 101 -1.99 -7.84 -11.70
N LEU A 102 -3.12 -7.45 -12.29
CA LEU A 102 -4.21 -8.37 -12.64
C LEU A 102 -3.74 -9.51 -13.55
N PHE A 103 -3.03 -9.19 -14.64
CA PHE A 103 -2.54 -10.21 -15.57
C PHE A 103 -1.53 -11.14 -14.89
N THR A 104 -0.61 -10.58 -14.11
CA THR A 104 0.43 -11.34 -13.42
C THR A 104 -0.20 -12.29 -12.40
N THR A 105 -1.05 -11.78 -11.51
CA THR A 105 -1.74 -12.59 -10.49
C THR A 105 -2.64 -13.66 -11.09
N THR A 106 -3.48 -13.32 -12.07
CA THR A 106 -4.35 -14.28 -12.77
C THR A 106 -3.54 -15.41 -13.40
N THR A 107 -2.42 -15.06 -14.04
CA THR A 107 -1.53 -16.02 -14.69
C THR A 107 -0.83 -16.93 -13.68
N ILE A 108 -0.32 -16.36 -12.58
CA ILE A 108 0.34 -17.11 -11.50
C ILE A 108 -0.62 -18.09 -10.86
N VAL A 109 -1.83 -17.64 -10.51
CA VAL A 109 -2.86 -18.47 -9.87
C VAL A 109 -3.29 -19.59 -10.80
N SER A 110 -3.56 -19.28 -12.07
CA SER A 110 -3.96 -20.26 -13.08
C SER A 110 -2.88 -21.32 -13.35
N ALA A 111 -1.61 -20.92 -13.45
CA ALA A 111 -0.51 -21.86 -13.66
C ALA A 111 -0.25 -22.70 -12.41
N SER A 112 -0.33 -22.10 -11.22
CA SER A 112 -0.11 -22.79 -9.95
C SER A 112 -1.21 -23.82 -9.70
N SER A 113 -2.48 -23.50 -9.97
CA SER A 113 -3.60 -24.44 -9.82
C SER A 113 -3.53 -25.60 -10.82
N LEU A 114 -3.12 -25.33 -12.05
CA LEU A 114 -2.94 -26.35 -13.08
C LEU A 114 -1.82 -27.35 -12.73
N VAL A 115 -0.75 -26.89 -12.08
CA VAL A 115 0.33 -27.78 -11.61
C VAL A 115 -0.06 -28.49 -10.32
N TYR A 116 -0.75 -27.81 -9.40
CA TYR A 116 -1.19 -28.39 -8.13
C TYR A 116 -2.19 -29.54 -8.31
N THR A 117 -3.09 -29.44 -9.29
CA THR A 117 -4.10 -30.48 -9.58
C THR A 117 -3.55 -31.69 -10.32
N ARG A 118 -2.30 -31.66 -10.78
CA ARG A 118 -1.66 -32.80 -11.47
C ARG A 118 -0.72 -33.55 -10.54
N GLU A 119 -1.10 -34.76 -10.19
CA GLU A 119 -0.33 -35.60 -9.25
C GLU A 119 0.84 -36.36 -9.89
N GLU A 120 0.88 -36.56 -11.22
CA GLU A 120 1.73 -37.63 -11.80
C GLU A 120 2.83 -37.21 -12.81
N GLU A 121 2.72 -36.10 -13.57
CA GLU A 121 3.80 -35.67 -14.50
C GLU A 121 3.98 -34.15 -14.62
N PRO A 122 5.24 -33.64 -14.63
CA PRO A 122 5.52 -32.22 -14.82
C PRO A 122 5.16 -31.79 -16.24
N LEU A 123 4.24 -30.84 -16.35
CA LEU A 123 3.87 -30.22 -17.63
C LEU A 123 5.10 -29.67 -18.36
N GLY A 124 5.21 -30.00 -19.64
CA GLY A 124 6.14 -29.32 -20.54
C GLY A 124 5.81 -27.83 -20.61
N PHE A 125 6.83 -26.98 -20.64
CA PHE A 125 6.70 -25.52 -20.59
C PHE A 125 5.68 -24.97 -21.61
N GLY A 126 5.74 -25.39 -22.87
CA GLY A 126 4.80 -24.92 -23.90
C GLY A 126 3.34 -25.32 -23.65
N GLN A 127 3.09 -26.49 -23.06
CA GLN A 127 1.74 -26.92 -22.69
C GLN A 127 1.23 -26.13 -21.48
N LEU A 128 2.10 -25.85 -20.50
CA LEU A 128 1.78 -25.00 -19.35
C LEU A 128 1.35 -23.61 -19.80
N VAL A 129 2.14 -22.96 -20.67
CA VAL A 129 1.84 -21.64 -21.22
C VAL A 129 0.49 -21.65 -21.95
N ARG A 130 0.30 -22.59 -22.89
CA ARG A 130 -0.92 -22.65 -23.70
C ARG A 130 -2.19 -22.80 -22.85
N ARG A 131 -2.19 -23.74 -21.90
CA ARG A 131 -3.35 -23.97 -21.03
C ARG A 131 -3.60 -22.80 -20.09
N THR A 132 -2.55 -22.20 -19.55
CA THR A 132 -2.68 -21.03 -18.68
C THR A 132 -3.30 -19.86 -19.43
N VAL A 133 -2.84 -19.57 -20.66
CA VAL A 133 -3.41 -18.50 -21.50
C VAL A 133 -4.88 -18.76 -21.84
N GLU A 134 -5.25 -20.01 -22.12
CA GLU A 134 -6.63 -20.38 -22.41
C GLU A 134 -7.56 -20.13 -21.21
N ILE A 135 -7.15 -20.57 -20.01
CA ILE A 135 -7.87 -20.30 -18.76
C ILE A 135 -7.98 -18.79 -18.51
N CYS A 136 -6.87 -18.06 -18.61
CA CYS A 136 -6.83 -16.62 -18.39
C CYS A 136 -7.75 -15.87 -19.36
N ARG A 137 -7.75 -16.25 -20.64
CA ARG A 137 -8.57 -15.58 -21.67
C ARG A 137 -10.06 -15.71 -21.37
N ASN A 138 -10.49 -16.86 -20.88
CA ASN A 138 -11.90 -17.08 -20.56
C ASN A 138 -12.29 -16.37 -19.27
N ARG A 139 -11.36 -16.20 -18.31
CA ARG A 139 -11.63 -15.65 -16.97
C ARG A 139 -11.30 -14.16 -16.81
N VAL A 140 -10.64 -13.53 -17.77
CA VAL A 140 -10.14 -12.14 -17.66
C VAL A 140 -11.24 -11.12 -17.37
N GLY A 141 -12.44 -11.30 -17.94
CA GLY A 141 -13.56 -10.39 -17.75
C GLY A 141 -14.04 -10.35 -16.29
N GLY A 142 -14.28 -11.52 -15.70
CA GLY A 142 -14.64 -11.64 -14.29
C GLY A 142 -13.53 -11.17 -13.36
N CYS A 143 -12.28 -11.55 -13.64
CA CYS A 143 -11.13 -11.12 -12.86
C CYS A 143 -10.96 -9.59 -12.89
N LEU A 144 -11.22 -8.95 -14.04
CA LEU A 144 -11.19 -7.50 -14.19
C LEU A 144 -12.26 -6.82 -13.34
N ILE A 145 -13.49 -7.35 -13.32
CA ILE A 145 -14.55 -6.84 -12.46
C ILE A 145 -14.14 -6.92 -10.99
N THR A 146 -13.66 -8.09 -10.54
CA THR A 146 -13.18 -8.29 -9.17
C THR A 146 -12.04 -7.33 -8.84
N SER A 147 -11.06 -7.18 -9.73
CA SER A 147 -9.94 -6.26 -9.57
C SER A 147 -10.36 -4.80 -9.45
N LEU A 148 -11.39 -4.36 -10.20
CA LEU A 148 -11.92 -3.00 -10.08
C LEU A 148 -12.56 -2.75 -8.72
N TYR A 149 -13.28 -3.72 -8.16
CA TYR A 149 -13.81 -3.63 -6.80
C TYR A 149 -12.68 -3.55 -5.77
N ILE A 150 -11.65 -4.39 -5.90
CA ILE A 150 -10.49 -4.36 -5.01
C ILE A 150 -9.77 -3.01 -5.07
N LEU A 151 -9.56 -2.48 -6.29
CA LEU A 151 -8.93 -1.19 -6.49
C LEU A 151 -9.75 -0.05 -5.86
N LEU A 152 -11.08 -0.08 -6.03
CA LEU A 152 -12.00 0.89 -5.43
C LEU A 152 -11.94 0.84 -3.90
N LEU A 153 -12.01 -0.35 -3.31
CA LEU A 153 -11.97 -0.55 -1.86
C LEU A 153 -10.61 -0.12 -1.28
N SER A 154 -9.51 -0.51 -1.93
CA SER A 154 -8.15 -0.14 -1.54
C SER A 154 -7.95 1.38 -1.58
N THR A 155 -8.32 2.02 -2.69
CA THR A 155 -8.18 3.48 -2.86
C THR A 155 -9.02 4.25 -1.85
N SER A 156 -10.23 3.78 -1.53
CA SER A 156 -11.08 4.37 -0.49
C SER A 156 -10.42 4.34 0.89
N VAL A 157 -9.79 3.22 1.26
CA VAL A 157 -9.07 3.13 2.53
C VAL A 157 -7.82 4.03 2.54
N PHE A 158 -7.07 4.10 1.44
CA PHE A 158 -5.94 5.03 1.30
C PHE A 158 -6.37 6.49 1.46
N PHE A 159 -7.51 6.89 0.90
CA PHE A 159 -8.05 8.22 1.10
C PHE A 159 -8.40 8.48 2.57
N GLY A 160 -8.94 7.48 3.27
CA GLY A 160 -9.15 7.54 4.72
C GLY A 160 -7.87 7.75 5.52
N PHE A 161 -6.78 7.05 5.15
CA PHE A 161 -5.46 7.25 5.76
C PHE A 161 -4.91 8.65 5.50
N PHE A 162 -5.00 9.13 4.25
CA PHE A 162 -4.55 10.47 3.88
C PHE A 162 -5.32 11.55 4.65
N PHE A 163 -6.64 11.39 4.79
CA PHE A 163 -7.47 12.28 5.58
C PHE A 163 -7.06 12.29 7.06
N ALA A 164 -6.84 11.12 7.66
CA ALA A 164 -6.38 11.01 9.04
C ALA A 164 -5.01 11.68 9.27
N ALA A 165 -4.06 11.46 8.34
CA ALA A 165 -2.73 12.09 8.40
C ALA A 165 -2.80 13.62 8.22
N THR A 166 -3.65 14.11 7.32
CA THR A 166 -3.83 15.56 7.12
C THR A 166 -4.44 16.23 8.34
N ASN A 167 -5.43 15.59 8.97
CA ASN A 167 -6.02 16.10 10.21
C ASN A 167 -5.00 16.17 11.35
N TYR A 168 -4.12 15.18 11.47
CA TYR A 168 -3.02 15.22 12.43
C TYR A 168 -2.13 16.45 12.22
N LEU A 169 -1.65 16.65 10.99
CA LEU A 169 -0.78 17.78 10.65
C LEU A 169 -1.50 19.12 10.90
N TYR A 170 -2.80 19.20 10.62
CA TYR A 170 -3.60 20.38 10.90
C TYR A 170 -3.72 20.68 12.41
N ILE A 171 -3.97 19.66 13.24
CA ILE A 171 -4.06 19.81 14.70
C ILE A 171 -2.70 20.24 15.29
N VAL A 172 -1.61 19.62 14.86
CA VAL A 172 -0.25 19.99 15.27
C VAL A 172 0.07 21.44 14.86
N SER A 173 -0.28 21.83 13.64
CA SER A 173 -0.08 23.21 13.16
C SER A 173 -0.88 24.24 13.97
N LEU A 174 -2.15 23.95 14.29
CA LEU A 174 -3.01 24.82 15.09
C LEU A 174 -2.44 25.07 16.50
N ILE A 175 -1.81 24.05 17.07
CA ILE A 175 -1.25 24.10 18.42
C ILE A 175 0.14 24.76 18.42
N GLY A 176 0.99 24.45 17.44
CA GLY A 176 2.30 25.07 17.26
C GLY A 176 2.25 26.57 16.93
N LEU A 177 1.17 27.05 16.29
CA LEU A 177 0.91 28.49 16.09
C LEU A 177 0.72 29.26 17.41
N GLY A 178 0.34 28.58 18.50
CA GLY A 178 0.25 29.18 19.83
C GLY A 178 1.60 29.61 20.42
N ASP A 179 2.69 28.94 20.03
CA ASP A 179 4.03 29.19 20.58
C ASP A 179 4.83 30.23 19.80
N TYR A 180 4.61 30.36 18.48
CA TYR A 180 5.29 31.38 17.67
C TYR A 180 4.85 32.81 18.05
N SER A 181 3.65 32.97 18.61
CA SER A 181 3.18 34.26 19.12
C SER A 181 3.92 34.66 20.41
N PHE A 182 4.37 33.69 21.22
CA PHE A 182 5.06 33.96 22.48
C PHE A 182 6.56 34.29 22.29
N TYR A 183 7.21 33.69 21.29
CA TYR A 183 8.63 33.94 21.01
C TYR A 183 8.90 35.34 20.44
N TYR A 184 8.00 35.87 19.61
CA TYR A 184 8.14 37.25 19.10
C TYR A 184 7.80 38.32 20.14
N TYR A 185 7.04 38.00 21.18
CA TYR A 185 6.73 38.94 22.26
C TYR A 185 7.88 39.13 23.25
N TYR A 186 8.78 38.14 23.37
CA TYR A 186 9.96 38.26 24.23
C TYR A 186 11.16 38.90 23.54
N ILE A 187 11.32 38.72 22.22
CA ILE A 187 12.44 39.32 21.46
C ILE A 187 12.31 40.85 21.36
N SER A 188 11.10 41.41 21.48
CA SER A 188 10.90 42.88 21.49
C SER A 188 11.12 43.54 22.85
N ILE A 189 11.31 42.78 23.94
CA ILE A 189 11.56 43.30 25.29
C ILE A 189 13.05 43.25 25.67
N GLU A 190 13.89 42.57 24.88
CA GLU A 190 15.29 42.30 25.20
C GLU A 190 16.29 43.17 24.41
N GLU A 191 15.86 44.33 23.91
CA GLU A 191 16.75 45.31 23.27
C GLU A 191 17.54 46.16 24.29
N ASP A 192 17.55 45.79 25.58
CA ASP A 192 18.41 46.37 26.62
C ASP A 192 19.17 45.28 27.39
N GLY A 193 20.18 44.72 26.72
CA GLY A 193 21.46 44.20 27.23
C GLY A 193 21.54 43.41 28.55
N VAL A 194 22.00 42.16 28.48
CA VAL A 194 23.29 41.66 29.00
C VAL A 194 23.35 40.12 28.88
N SER A 195 24.45 39.61 28.34
CA SER A 195 24.75 38.18 28.13
C SER A 195 25.13 37.44 29.41
N TYR A 196 24.68 36.19 29.56
CA TYR A 196 25.42 35.14 30.28
C TYR A 196 25.31 33.80 29.54
N THR A 197 26.46 33.20 29.23
CA THR A 197 26.58 31.82 28.75
C THR A 197 26.51 30.86 29.94
N THR A 198 25.67 29.84 29.86
CA THR A 198 25.70 28.67 30.76
C THR A 198 25.54 27.37 29.97
N PRO A 199 26.41 26.36 30.16
CA PRO A 199 26.27 25.06 29.52
C PRO A 199 25.66 24.05 30.49
N SER A 200 24.41 23.61 30.28
CA SER A 200 23.92 22.39 30.94
C SER A 200 22.62 21.85 30.36
N SER A 201 22.63 20.52 30.28
CA SER A 201 21.50 19.58 30.32
C SER A 201 20.67 19.37 29.04
N PHE A 202 20.92 18.21 28.42
CA PHE A 202 20.07 17.54 27.44
C PHE A 202 18.64 17.24 27.96
N PHE A 203 18.32 17.59 29.22
CA PHE A 203 17.09 17.26 29.92
C PHE A 203 16.28 18.47 30.44
N GLU A 204 16.76 19.72 30.43
CA GLU A 204 15.97 20.87 30.94
C GLU A 204 15.13 21.64 29.90
N ASN A 205 15.08 21.22 28.63
CA ASN A 205 14.28 21.91 27.61
C ASN A 205 13.14 21.04 27.04
N LEU A 206 12.38 20.36 27.90
CA LEU A 206 11.05 19.87 27.51
C LEU A 206 10.03 21.00 27.72
N ASN A 207 9.92 21.88 26.73
CA ASN A 207 8.75 22.76 26.61
C ASN A 207 7.47 21.90 26.66
N PRO A 208 6.41 22.31 27.39
CA PRO A 208 5.13 21.58 27.45
C PRO A 208 4.58 21.23 26.06
N SER A 209 4.83 22.09 25.08
CA SER A 209 4.56 21.91 23.65
C SER A 209 5.24 20.67 23.05
N ARG A 210 6.53 20.44 23.32
CA ARG A 210 7.25 19.26 22.81
C ARG A 210 6.76 17.95 23.43
N ILE A 211 6.35 17.98 24.70
CA ILE A 211 5.74 16.81 25.35
C ILE A 211 4.40 16.51 24.70
N PHE A 212 3.59 17.53 24.45
CA PHE A 212 2.30 17.39 23.79
C PHE A 212 2.45 16.83 22.36
N ASP A 213 3.40 17.35 21.57
CA ASP A 213 3.71 16.82 20.23
C ASP A 213 4.12 15.35 20.28
N LEU A 214 4.98 14.97 21.24
CA LEU A 214 5.40 13.59 21.43
C LEU A 214 4.21 12.68 21.78
N VAL A 215 3.32 13.11 22.67
CA VAL A 215 2.11 12.36 23.05
C VAL A 215 1.16 12.21 21.86
N MET A 216 0.96 13.28 21.09
CA MET A 216 0.10 13.25 19.90
C MET A 216 0.69 12.38 18.79
N ALA A 217 2.01 12.42 18.58
CA ALA A 217 2.71 11.54 17.65
C ALA A 217 2.56 10.07 18.05
N MET A 218 2.70 9.75 19.34
CA MET A 218 2.51 8.39 19.86
C MET A 218 1.05 7.92 19.69
N PHE A 219 0.07 8.78 19.94
CA PHE A 219 -1.35 8.47 19.76
C PHE A 219 -1.69 8.21 18.29
N HIS A 220 -1.23 9.07 17.37
CA HIS A 220 -1.45 8.90 15.93
C HIS A 220 -0.68 7.68 15.38
N GLY A 221 0.53 7.43 15.89
CA GLY A 221 1.28 6.21 15.59
C GLY A 221 0.51 4.96 16.01
N ALA A 222 -0.08 4.94 17.22
CA ALA A 222 -0.90 3.83 17.67
C ALA A 222 -2.14 3.62 16.79
N ILE A 223 -2.86 4.70 16.44
CA ILE A 223 -3.99 4.64 15.50
C ILE A 223 -3.55 4.08 14.15
N PHE A 224 -2.44 4.57 13.61
CA PHE A 224 -1.89 4.13 12.34
C PHE A 224 -1.59 2.64 12.34
N ILE A 225 -0.94 2.12 13.39
CA ILE A 225 -0.66 0.68 13.52
C ILE A 225 -1.96 -0.15 13.58
N VAL A 226 -2.97 0.31 14.31
CA VAL A 226 -4.28 -0.38 14.37
C VAL A 226 -4.97 -0.39 13.01
N LEU A 227 -4.99 0.74 12.32
CA LEU A 227 -5.58 0.85 10.99
C LEU A 227 -4.79 0.03 9.95
N LEU A 228 -3.46 0.02 10.02
CA LEU A 228 -2.61 -0.79 9.17
C LEU A 228 -2.93 -2.28 9.33
N ALA A 229 -3.01 -2.77 10.57
CA ALA A 229 -3.40 -4.16 10.84
C ALA A 229 -4.80 -4.49 10.30
N LYS A 230 -5.75 -3.55 10.41
CA LYS A 230 -7.10 -3.70 9.83
C LYS A 230 -7.07 -3.74 8.31
N PHE A 231 -6.31 -2.85 7.68
CA PHE A 231 -6.12 -2.81 6.23
C PHE A 231 -5.47 -4.09 5.71
N SER A 232 -4.40 -4.57 6.34
CA SER A 232 -3.75 -5.83 5.95
C SER A 232 -4.73 -7.01 6.01
N LYS A 233 -5.60 -7.06 7.02
CA LYS A 233 -6.64 -8.08 7.12
C LYS A 233 -7.66 -7.98 5.99
N TRP A 234 -8.14 -6.77 5.66
CA TRP A 234 -9.09 -6.57 4.56
C TRP A 234 -8.46 -6.87 3.20
N SER A 235 -7.24 -6.41 2.97
CA SER A 235 -6.46 -6.69 1.76
C SER A 235 -6.26 -8.20 1.56
N ALA A 236 -6.04 -8.98 2.63
CA ALA A 236 -5.96 -10.44 2.52
C ALA A 236 -7.25 -11.05 1.95
N GLY A 237 -8.41 -10.61 2.43
CA GLY A 237 -9.70 -11.07 1.93
C GLY A 237 -9.97 -10.62 0.50
N TRP A 238 -9.59 -9.39 0.15
CA TRP A 238 -9.74 -8.86 -1.20
C TRP A 238 -8.87 -9.60 -2.22
N ASN A 239 -7.59 -9.82 -1.91
CA ASN A 239 -6.68 -10.57 -2.77
C ASN A 239 -7.11 -12.04 -2.90
N MET A 240 -7.63 -12.64 -1.83
CA MET A 240 -8.25 -13.96 -1.91
C MET A 240 -9.50 -13.96 -2.80
N GLY A 241 -10.27 -12.87 -2.82
CA GLY A 241 -11.39 -12.70 -3.76
C GLY A 241 -10.95 -12.71 -5.22
N LEU A 242 -9.79 -12.11 -5.53
CA LEU A 242 -9.20 -12.23 -6.86
C LEU A 242 -8.82 -13.68 -7.18
N VAL A 243 -8.18 -14.39 -6.24
CA VAL A 243 -7.86 -15.82 -6.40
C VAL A 243 -9.11 -16.66 -6.65
N VAL A 244 -10.17 -16.43 -5.88
CA VAL A 244 -11.48 -17.10 -6.06
C VAL A 244 -12.04 -16.82 -7.45
N SER A 245 -12.01 -15.57 -7.89
CA SER A 245 -12.46 -15.18 -9.24
C SER A 245 -11.65 -15.82 -10.36
N VAL A 246 -10.39 -16.19 -10.10
CA VAL A 246 -9.54 -16.91 -11.04
C VAL A 246 -9.80 -18.41 -11.00
N LEU A 247 -10.19 -19.00 -9.87
CA LEU A 247 -10.24 -20.45 -9.66
C LEU A 247 -11.64 -21.05 -9.81
N GLU A 248 -12.66 -20.41 -9.26
CA GLU A 248 -14.02 -20.95 -9.25
C GLU A 248 -14.59 -20.97 -10.68
N GLU A 249 -15.23 -22.09 -11.02
CA GLU A 249 -15.81 -22.31 -12.34
C GLU A 249 -17.18 -21.62 -12.47
N GLU A 250 -17.62 -21.44 -13.72
CA GLU A 250 -18.98 -20.99 -13.98
C GLU A 250 -19.95 -22.05 -13.44
N GLU A 251 -20.91 -21.65 -12.62
CA GLU A 251 -21.99 -22.54 -12.19
C GLU A 251 -22.77 -23.04 -13.43
N GLU A 252 -23.52 -24.15 -13.29
CA GLU A 252 -24.27 -24.77 -14.40
C GLU A 252 -25.22 -23.80 -15.15
N ASP A 253 -25.57 -22.66 -14.54
CA ASP A 253 -26.37 -21.59 -15.11
C ASP A 253 -25.58 -20.56 -15.96
N GLY A 254 -24.27 -20.75 -16.16
CA GLY A 254 -23.41 -19.88 -16.98
C GLY A 254 -22.97 -18.57 -16.28
N GLN A 255 -23.14 -18.48 -14.97
CA GLN A 255 -22.66 -17.36 -14.16
C GLN A 255 -21.34 -17.73 -13.46
N GLY A 256 -20.25 -17.09 -13.87
CA GLY A 256 -18.97 -17.15 -13.16
C GLY A 256 -19.02 -16.42 -11.82
N ILE A 257 -18.24 -16.88 -10.84
CA ILE A 257 -18.11 -16.20 -9.55
C ILE A 257 -17.06 -15.07 -9.67
N TYR A 258 -17.51 -13.83 -9.71
CA TYR A 258 -16.65 -12.64 -9.80
C TYR A 258 -17.24 -11.44 -9.06
N GLY A 259 -16.47 -10.36 -8.95
CA GLY A 259 -16.90 -9.11 -8.32
C GLY A 259 -17.27 -9.30 -6.86
N THR A 260 -18.50 -8.89 -6.51
CA THR A 260 -19.03 -8.97 -5.14
C THR A 260 -19.18 -10.40 -4.66
N ASP A 261 -19.49 -11.35 -5.56
CA ASP A 261 -19.74 -12.74 -5.18
C ASP A 261 -18.43 -13.44 -4.82
N ALA A 262 -17.36 -13.17 -5.59
CA ALA A 262 -16.02 -13.62 -5.28
C ALA A 262 -15.49 -13.03 -3.95
N LEU A 263 -15.80 -11.77 -3.65
CA LEU A 263 -15.45 -11.13 -2.38
C LEU A 263 -16.28 -11.69 -1.20
N ALA A 264 -17.54 -12.03 -1.42
CA ALA A 264 -18.37 -12.67 -0.41
C ALA A 264 -17.84 -14.08 -0.09
N LEU A 265 -17.53 -14.85 -1.14
CA LEU A 265 -16.98 -16.19 -0.99
C LEU A 265 -15.58 -16.17 -0.33
N SER A 266 -14.73 -15.19 -0.66
CA SER A 266 -13.44 -15.03 0.02
C SER A 266 -13.59 -14.67 1.50
N SER A 267 -14.61 -13.87 1.85
CA SER A 267 -14.93 -13.56 3.25
C SER A 267 -15.40 -14.79 4.02
N TYR A 268 -16.13 -15.69 3.34
CA TYR A 268 -16.57 -16.96 3.89
C TYR A 268 -15.38 -17.90 4.14
N TYR A 269 -14.50 -18.09 3.14
CA TYR A 269 -13.29 -18.90 3.29
C TYR A 269 -12.29 -18.31 4.31
N GLY A 270 -12.23 -16.98 4.44
CA GLY A 270 -11.37 -16.32 5.43
C GLY A 270 -11.84 -16.47 6.87
N ARG A 271 -13.09 -16.90 7.10
CA ARG A 271 -13.69 -16.99 8.44
C ARG A 271 -13.01 -18.09 9.26
N GLY A 272 -12.28 -17.67 10.30
CA GLY A 272 -11.50 -18.58 11.16
C GLY A 272 -10.00 -18.56 10.88
N HIS A 273 -9.56 -18.11 9.69
CA HIS A 273 -8.14 -18.02 9.30
C HIS A 273 -7.63 -16.57 9.17
N GLU A 274 -8.40 -15.60 9.69
CA GLU A 274 -8.12 -14.17 9.57
C GLU A 274 -6.74 -13.75 10.11
N LYS A 275 -6.29 -14.36 11.21
CA LYS A 275 -4.98 -14.06 11.79
C LYS A 275 -3.84 -14.61 10.92
N SER A 276 -4.00 -15.81 10.37
CA SER A 276 -3.01 -16.40 9.47
C SER A 276 -2.89 -15.59 8.19
N GLY A 277 -4.02 -15.11 7.63
CA GLY A 277 -4.01 -14.17 6.51
C GLY A 277 -3.29 -12.85 6.82
N LEU A 278 -3.47 -12.32 8.04
CA LEU A 278 -2.72 -11.15 8.50
C LEU A 278 -1.21 -11.41 8.61
N TRP A 279 -0.79 -12.57 9.12
CA TRP A 279 0.64 -12.93 9.17
C TRP A 279 1.25 -13.08 7.78
N VAL A 280 0.55 -13.74 6.84
CA VAL A 280 0.98 -13.82 5.44
C VAL A 280 1.20 -12.42 4.89
N MET A 281 0.20 -11.53 5.06
CA MET A 281 0.31 -10.16 4.56
C MET A 281 1.44 -9.36 5.22
N LEU A 282 1.68 -9.53 6.51
CA LEU A 282 2.81 -8.86 7.20
C LEU A 282 4.18 -9.35 6.72
N VAL A 283 4.33 -10.62 6.36
CA VAL A 283 5.60 -11.17 5.84
C VAL A 283 5.89 -10.66 4.42
N PHE A 284 4.85 -10.52 3.60
CA PHE A 284 4.96 -10.09 2.20
C PHE A 284 4.61 -8.62 1.97
N LEU A 285 4.46 -7.84 3.05
CA LEU A 285 4.29 -6.39 2.98
C LEU A 285 5.60 -5.76 2.48
N TRP A 286 5.64 -5.48 1.19
CA TRP A 286 6.66 -4.69 0.48
C TRP A 286 5.98 -3.82 -0.57
#